data_AF-A0A2S7MVD4-F1
#
_entry.id   AF-A0A2S7MVD4-F1
#
_cell.length_a   1.000
_cell.length_b   1.000
_cell.length_c   1.000
_cell.angle_alpha   90.00
_cell.angle_beta   90.00
_cell.angle_gamma   90.00
#
_symmetry.space_group_name_H-M   'P 1'
#
loop_
_entity.id
_entity.type
_entity.pdbx_description
1 polymer ?
#
loop_
_entity_poly.entity_id
_entity_poly.type
_entity_poly.pdbx_seq_one_letter_code
_entity_poly.pdbx_strand_id
1 'polypeptide(L)'
;MYTVLLQNTGKKPLGKAEEGKEIRVKIVPHKPLVKVSEKVMGFNLFGPEEIGRPGLGSGESYHAVMEPNEICEYNLHFDVGYEEGPPEVVPLPSKDDLTLLKTHALDATIEVWLGDERIAQFDLTKIKK
;
A
#
# COMPACT_ATOMS: atom_id res chain seq x y z
N MET A 1 1.80 3.08 -7.26
CA MET A 1 2.91 2.58 -6.45
C MET A 1 3.28 3.62 -5.41
N TYR A 2 3.51 3.21 -4.16
CA TYR A 2 4.13 4.02 -3.11
C TYR A 2 5.44 3.34 -2.70
N THR A 3 6.50 4.12 -2.52
CA THR A 3 7.78 3.64 -2.02
C THR A 3 8.04 4.28 -0.68
N VAL A 4 8.24 3.47 0.35
CA VAL A 4 8.55 3.91 1.71
C VAL A 4 9.93 3.40 2.08
N LEU A 5 10.83 4.31 2.45
CA LEU A 5 12.14 3.97 2.99
C LEU A 5 12.06 4.06 4.51
N LEU A 6 12.30 2.94 5.19
CA LEU A 6 12.40 2.89 6.64
C LEU A 6 13.84 2.57 7.05
N GLN A 7 14.35 3.34 8.00
CA GLN A 7 15.67 3.11 8.57
C GLN A 7 15.55 2.69 10.04
N ASN A 8 16.25 1.62 10.43
CA ASN A 8 16.41 1.28 11.84
C ASN A 8 17.54 2.13 12.44
N THR A 9 17.18 3.19 13.16
CA THR A 9 18.14 4.05 13.87
C THR A 9 18.50 3.52 15.27
N GLY A 10 17.98 2.35 15.64
CA GLY A 10 18.24 1.69 16.92
C GLY A 10 19.55 0.90 16.94
N LYS A 11 19.84 0.30 18.11
CA LYS A 11 21.02 -0.54 18.33
C LYS A 11 20.72 -2.04 18.25
N LYS A 12 19.48 -2.42 17.96
CA LYS A 12 19.00 -3.82 17.92
C LYS A 12 18.25 -4.06 16.61
N PRO A 13 18.25 -5.30 16.08
CA PRO A 13 17.42 -5.65 14.94
C PRO A 13 15.93 -5.41 15.26
N LEU A 14 15.19 -4.93 14.27
CA LEU A 14 13.74 -4.79 14.32
C LEU A 14 13.14 -5.95 13.53
N GLY A 15 12.15 -6.63 14.08
CA GLY A 15 11.51 -7.75 13.42
C GLY A 15 12.18 -9.11 13.64
N LYS A 16 11.37 -10.17 13.51
CA LYS A 16 11.77 -11.59 13.59
C LYS A 16 10.80 -12.47 12.82
N ALA A 17 11.27 -13.06 11.71
CA ALA A 17 10.51 -13.97 10.86
C ALA A 17 9.93 -15.16 11.65
N GLU A 18 10.77 -15.83 12.44
CA GLU A 18 10.43 -17.07 13.13
C GLU A 18 9.44 -16.89 14.30
N GLU A 19 9.21 -15.65 14.74
CA GLU A 19 8.26 -15.31 15.81
C GLU A 19 6.97 -14.64 15.28
N GLY A 20 6.78 -14.56 13.95
CA GLY A 20 5.65 -13.83 13.36
C GLY A 20 5.69 -12.32 13.64
N LYS A 21 6.87 -11.79 13.98
CA LYS A 21 7.09 -10.36 14.27
C LYS A 21 7.74 -9.69 13.08
N GLU A 22 7.21 -9.90 11.89
CA GLU A 22 7.71 -9.25 10.70
C GLU A 22 7.33 -7.77 10.71
N ILE A 23 8.09 -6.97 9.98
CA ILE A 23 7.76 -5.57 9.76
C ILE A 23 6.80 -5.52 8.58
N ARG A 24 5.57 -5.09 8.82
CA ARG A 24 4.56 -4.89 7.79
C ARG A 24 4.30 -3.41 7.61
N VAL A 25 4.41 -2.96 6.36
CA VAL A 25 4.02 -1.61 5.95
C VAL A 25 2.76 -1.74 5.10
N LYS A 26 1.71 -1.01 5.49
CA LYS A 26 0.44 -1.00 4.77
C LYS A 26 -0.06 0.43 4.55
N ILE A 27 -0.80 0.63 3.47
CA ILE A 27 -1.51 1.88 3.23
C ILE A 27 -2.98 1.76 3.64
N VAL A 28 -3.47 2.75 4.37
CA VAL A 28 -4.86 2.88 4.80
C VAL A 28 -5.46 4.10 4.11
N PRO A 29 -6.39 3.93 3.16
CA PRO A 29 -6.96 5.04 2.41
C PRO A 29 -7.86 5.89 3.31
N HIS A 30 -7.88 7.19 3.07
CA HIS A 30 -8.92 8.07 3.63
C HIS A 30 -10.15 8.06 2.73
N LYS A 31 -11.27 8.60 3.24
CA LYS A 31 -12.56 8.64 2.53
C LYS A 31 -12.47 9.21 1.10
N PRO A 32 -11.69 10.26 0.79
CA PRO A 32 -11.59 10.76 -0.59
C PRO A 32 -11.03 9.72 -1.56
N LEU A 33 -9.93 9.05 -1.20
CA LEU A 33 -9.30 8.03 -2.03
C LEU A 33 -10.20 6.82 -2.24
N VAL A 34 -10.90 6.36 -1.19
CA VAL A 34 -11.88 5.26 -1.30
C VAL A 34 -12.97 5.61 -2.32
N LYS A 35 -13.56 6.80 -2.21
CA LYS A 35 -14.64 7.24 -3.13
C LYS A 35 -14.17 7.33 -4.58
N VAL A 36 -12.95 7.84 -4.80
CA VAL A 36 -12.39 7.93 -6.14
C VAL A 36 -12.10 6.54 -6.70
N SER A 37 -11.58 5.64 -5.88
CA SER A 37 -11.42 4.24 -6.28
C SER A 37 -12.74 3.62 -6.71
N GLU A 38 -13.78 3.72 -5.88
CA GLU A 38 -15.10 3.16 -6.20
C GLU A 38 -15.70 3.78 -7.47
N LYS A 39 -15.49 5.08 -7.69
CA LYS A 39 -15.95 5.78 -8.89
C LYS A 39 -15.23 5.29 -10.15
N VAL A 40 -13.91 5.16 -10.09
CA VAL A 40 -13.06 4.85 -11.26
C VAL A 40 -13.06 3.35 -11.57
N MET A 41 -12.92 2.53 -10.53
CA MET A 41 -12.76 1.09 -10.64
C MET A 41 -14.09 0.34 -10.53
N GLY A 42 -15.14 0.98 -10.00
CA GLY A 42 -16.37 0.30 -9.58
C GLY A 42 -16.26 -0.41 -8.23
N PHE A 43 -15.12 -0.26 -7.53
CA PHE A 43 -14.84 -0.87 -6.23
C PHE A 43 -13.69 -0.18 -5.49
N ASN A 44 -13.52 -0.50 -4.20
CA ASN A 44 -12.39 -0.03 -3.41
C ASN A 44 -11.14 -0.91 -3.64
N LEU A 45 -10.14 -0.35 -4.35
CA LEU A 45 -8.84 -0.97 -4.64
C LEU A 45 -8.02 -1.26 -3.38
N PHE A 46 -8.30 -0.56 -2.29
CA PHE A 46 -7.60 -0.66 -1.01
C PHE A 46 -8.39 -1.48 0.03
N GLY A 47 -9.46 -2.16 -0.39
CA GLY A 47 -10.20 -3.08 0.47
C GLY A 47 -9.40 -4.36 0.73
N PRO A 48 -9.84 -5.22 1.67
CA PRO A 48 -9.31 -6.57 1.74
C PRO A 48 -9.44 -7.24 0.37
N GLU A 49 -8.55 -8.20 0.05
CA GLU A 49 -8.68 -9.03 -1.15
C GLU A 49 -10.02 -9.78 -1.08
N GLU A 50 -11.10 -9.13 -1.52
CA GLU A 50 -12.39 -9.76 -1.63
C GLU A 50 -12.34 -10.75 -2.79
N ILE A 51 -12.93 -11.91 -2.52
CA ILE A 51 -13.00 -13.09 -3.36
C ILE A 51 -13.38 -12.69 -4.79
N GLY A 52 -12.44 -12.87 -5.73
CA GLY A 52 -12.71 -12.74 -7.17
C GLY A 52 -11.88 -11.72 -7.94
N ARG A 53 -10.91 -11.02 -7.33
CA ARG A 53 -10.03 -10.07 -8.05
C ARG A 53 -8.54 -10.25 -7.72
N PRO A 54 -7.98 -11.46 -7.96
CA PRO A 54 -6.56 -11.70 -7.73
C PRO A 54 -5.69 -10.79 -8.59
N GLY A 55 -4.60 -10.29 -8.03
CA GLY A 55 -3.56 -9.58 -8.79
C GLY A 55 -3.64 -8.05 -8.81
N LEU A 56 -4.59 -7.42 -8.10
CA LEU A 56 -4.67 -5.94 -8.01
C LEU A 56 -3.72 -5.33 -6.96
N GLY A 57 -2.97 -6.17 -6.24
CA GLY A 57 -2.04 -5.78 -5.18
C GLY A 57 -2.73 -5.56 -3.84
N SER A 58 -2.13 -6.04 -2.75
CA SER A 58 -2.69 -5.93 -1.39
C SER A 58 -2.44 -4.56 -0.74
N GLY A 59 -1.63 -3.69 -1.34
CA GLY A 59 -1.21 -2.44 -0.70
C GLY A 59 -0.33 -2.65 0.52
N GLU A 60 0.28 -3.84 0.66
CA GLU A 60 1.11 -4.24 1.78
C GLU A 60 2.47 -4.74 1.31
N SER A 61 3.52 -4.44 2.07
CA SER A 61 4.87 -4.94 1.85
C SER A 61 5.46 -5.38 3.19
N TYR A 62 6.28 -6.42 3.13
CA TYR A 62 6.79 -7.12 4.30
C TYR A 62 8.31 -7.18 4.27
N HIS A 63 8.92 -7.06 5.44
CA HIS A 63 10.34 -7.33 5.63
C HIS A 63 10.54 -8.08 6.95
N ALA A 64 11.31 -9.16 6.90
CA ALA A 64 11.38 -10.11 8.00
C ALA A 64 12.15 -9.55 9.21
N VAL A 65 13.32 -8.96 8.94
CA VAL A 65 14.23 -8.40 9.96
C VAL A 65 14.96 -7.22 9.34
N MET A 66 15.02 -6.10 10.05
CA MET A 66 15.79 -4.91 9.70
C MET A 66 16.91 -4.71 10.72
N GLU A 67 18.15 -4.88 10.27
CA GLU A 67 19.34 -4.77 11.10
C GLU A 67 19.62 -3.31 11.55
N PRO A 68 20.39 -3.09 12.62
CA PRO A 68 20.78 -1.74 13.04
C PRO A 68 21.43 -0.94 11.90
N ASN A 69 20.93 0.28 11.68
CA ASN A 69 21.30 1.22 10.61
C ASN A 69 20.93 0.79 9.18
N GLU A 70 20.25 -0.34 9.01
CA GLU A 70 19.76 -0.78 7.70
C GLU A 70 18.62 0.14 7.23
N ILE A 71 18.59 0.38 5.92
CA ILE A 71 17.50 1.04 5.21
C ILE A 71 16.82 -0.01 4.35
N CYS A 72 15.55 -0.27 4.61
CA CYS A 72 14.75 -1.17 3.78
C CYS A 72 13.73 -0.37 2.97
N GLU A 73 13.54 -0.81 1.73
CA GLU A 73 12.55 -0.26 0.82
C GLU A 73 11.28 -1.13 0.84
N TYR A 74 10.13 -0.47 1.04
CA TYR A 74 8.82 -1.10 1.04
C TYR A 74 8.03 -0.54 -0.14
N ASN A 75 7.74 -1.39 -1.12
CA ASN A 75 7.02 -1.02 -2.33
C ASN A 75 5.58 -1.52 -2.24
N LEU A 76 4.65 -0.57 -2.15
CA LEU A 76 3.21 -0.85 -2.14
C LEU A 76 2.71 -0.69 -3.58
N HIS A 77 2.61 -1.82 -4.28
CA HIS A 77 2.13 -1.87 -5.65
C HIS A 77 0.61 -2.05 -5.73
N PHE A 78 0.02 -1.45 -6.75
CA PHE A 78 -1.39 -1.55 -7.07
C PHE A 78 -1.52 -1.65 -8.58
N ASP A 79 -2.08 -2.76 -9.03
CA ASP A 79 -2.46 -2.93 -10.42
C ASP A 79 -3.89 -2.43 -10.60
N VAL A 80 -4.09 -1.56 -11.58
CA VAL A 80 -5.36 -0.84 -11.79
C VAL A 80 -6.12 -1.34 -13.01
N GLY A 81 -5.77 -2.52 -13.52
CA GLY A 81 -6.41 -3.15 -14.68
C GLY A 81 -5.43 -3.49 -15.80
N TYR A 82 -5.97 -4.07 -16.87
CA TYR A 82 -5.21 -4.59 -18.01
C TYR A 82 -5.55 -3.83 -19.31
N GLU A 83 -4.52 -3.53 -20.13
CA GLU A 83 -4.71 -2.95 -21.46
C GLU A 83 -5.37 -3.94 -22.43
N GLU A 84 -4.94 -5.20 -22.39
CA GLU A 84 -5.49 -6.31 -23.16
C GLU A 84 -5.68 -7.52 -22.24
N GLY A 85 -6.85 -8.15 -22.27
CA GLY A 85 -7.16 -9.30 -21.43
C GLY A 85 -8.54 -9.91 -21.72
N PRO A 86 -8.84 -11.09 -21.18
CA PRO A 86 -10.16 -11.71 -21.33
C PRO A 86 -11.23 -10.84 -20.65
N PRO A 87 -12.53 -10.95 -21.02
CA PRO A 87 -13.61 -10.13 -20.45
C PRO A 87 -13.76 -10.20 -18.92
N GLU A 88 -13.14 -11.19 -18.29
CA GLU A 88 -13.18 -11.47 -16.86
C GLU A 88 -12.18 -10.62 -16.05
N VAL A 89 -11.22 -9.96 -16.69
CA VAL A 89 -10.27 -9.07 -16.00
C VAL A 89 -10.76 -7.62 -15.96
N VAL A 90 -10.29 -6.87 -14.97
CA VAL A 90 -10.60 -5.44 -14.86
C VAL A 90 -9.91 -4.69 -16.01
N PRO A 91 -10.66 -4.00 -16.90
CA PRO A 91 -10.05 -3.22 -17.98
C PRO A 91 -9.33 -2.00 -17.42
N LEU A 92 -8.28 -1.56 -18.11
CA LEU A 92 -7.55 -0.33 -17.75
C LEU A 92 -8.51 0.89 -17.78
N PRO A 93 -8.59 1.70 -16.71
CA PRO A 93 -9.38 2.92 -16.69
C PRO A 93 -8.91 3.95 -17.72
N SER A 94 -9.78 4.91 -18.03
CA SER A 94 -9.43 6.03 -18.90
C SER A 94 -8.27 6.87 -18.32
N LYS A 95 -7.57 7.63 -19.17
CA LYS A 95 -6.48 8.52 -18.71
C LYS A 95 -6.96 9.56 -17.70
N ASP A 96 -8.17 10.06 -17.84
CA ASP A 96 -8.77 11.02 -16.92
C ASP A 96 -9.08 10.38 -15.57
N ASP A 97 -9.58 9.15 -15.57
CA ASP A 97 -9.85 8.37 -14.36
C ASP A 97 -8.55 7.99 -13.61
N LEU A 98 -7.52 7.58 -14.35
CA LEU A 98 -6.19 7.34 -13.79
C LEU A 98 -5.59 8.62 -13.19
N THR A 99 -5.86 9.77 -13.80
CA THR A 99 -5.41 11.07 -13.28
C THR A 99 -6.14 11.41 -11.99
N LEU A 100 -7.45 11.16 -11.91
CA LEU A 100 -8.24 11.35 -10.71
C LEU A 100 -7.71 10.48 -9.55
N LEU A 101 -7.43 9.19 -9.79
CA LEU A 101 -6.79 8.31 -8.81
C LEU A 101 -5.45 8.87 -8.32
N LYS A 102 -4.59 9.34 -9.23
CA LYS A 102 -3.28 9.91 -8.89
C LYS A 102 -3.40 11.18 -8.06
N THR A 103 -4.35 12.06 -8.37
CA THR A 103 -4.54 13.32 -7.62
C THR A 103 -4.88 13.07 -6.15
N HIS A 104 -5.61 11.98 -5.88
CA HIS A 104 -6.06 11.56 -4.56
C HIS A 104 -5.15 10.51 -3.90
N ALA A 105 -4.05 10.10 -4.54
CA ALA A 105 -3.17 9.03 -4.04
C ALA A 105 -2.63 9.30 -2.62
N LEU A 106 -2.43 10.56 -2.25
CA LEU A 106 -1.93 10.93 -0.92
C LEU A 106 -3.04 11.12 0.13
N ASP A 107 -4.31 10.92 -0.23
CA ASP A 107 -5.42 10.90 0.73
C ASP A 107 -5.44 9.55 1.46
N ALA A 108 -4.37 9.26 2.20
CA ALA A 108 -4.13 8.01 2.86
C ALA A 108 -3.13 8.15 4.01
N THR A 109 -2.92 7.05 4.72
CA THR A 109 -1.94 6.94 5.79
C THR A 109 -1.13 5.67 5.63
N ILE A 110 0.19 5.77 5.77
CA ILE A 110 1.05 4.59 5.91
C ILE A 110 1.09 4.19 7.37
N GLU A 111 0.81 2.93 7.66
CA GLU A 111 0.98 2.34 8.97
C GLU A 111 2.12 1.31 8.94
N VAL A 112 2.98 1.37 9.95
CA VAL A 112 4.06 0.41 10.15
C VAL A 112 3.73 -0.44 11.36
N TRP A 113 3.78 -1.76 11.17
CA TRP A 113 3.41 -2.77 12.14
C TRP A 113 4.60 -3.69 12.39
N LEU A 114 4.71 -4.16 13.63
CA LEU A 114 5.66 -5.18 14.08
C LEU A 114 4.84 -6.33 14.68
N GLY A 115 4.62 -7.39 13.91
CA GLY A 115 3.57 -8.36 14.22
C GLY A 115 2.20 -7.66 14.33
N ASP A 116 1.54 -7.80 15.47
CA ASP A 116 0.22 -7.20 15.74
C ASP A 116 0.28 -5.80 16.37
N GLU A 117 1.46 -5.26 16.64
CA GLU A 117 1.63 -3.93 17.22
C GLU A 117 1.88 -2.88 16.14
N ARG A 118 1.07 -1.81 16.10
CA ARG A 118 1.36 -0.65 15.25
C ARG A 118 2.41 0.23 15.92
N ILE A 119 3.59 0.34 15.30
CA ILE A 119 4.73 1.05 15.85
C ILE A 119 4.91 2.46 15.28
N ALA A 120 4.35 2.75 14.11
CA ALA A 120 4.36 4.09 13.53
C ALA A 120 3.19 4.32 12.57
N GLN A 121 2.88 5.60 12.34
CA GLN A 121 1.84 6.04 11.43
C GLN A 121 2.25 7.37 10.76
N PHE A 122 2.08 7.46 9.44
CA PHE A 122 2.43 8.61 8.63
C PHE A 122 1.26 9.04 7.77
N ASP A 123 0.70 10.22 8.06
CA ASP A 123 -0.38 10.82 7.29
C ASP A 123 0.17 11.46 6.01
N LEU A 124 -0.16 10.88 4.85
CA LEU A 124 0.38 11.30 3.57
C LEU A 124 -0.19 12.64 3.09
N THR A 125 -1.35 13.05 3.62
CA THR A 125 -1.95 14.37 3.31
C THR A 125 -1.08 15.53 3.79
N LYS A 126 -0.17 15.27 4.74
CA LYS A 126 0.75 16.25 5.31
C LYS A 126 2.06 16.36 4.54
N ILE A 127 2.29 15.50 3.54
CA ILE A 127 3.46 15.59 2.67
C ILE A 127 3.27 16.82 1.78
N LYS A 128 4.21 17.77 1.87
CA LYS A 128 4.25 18.91 0.97
C LYS A 128 4.55 18.41 -0.43
N LYS A 129 3.65 18.71 -1.37
CA LYS A 129 3.85 18.49 -2.80
C LYS A 129 4.90 19.45 -3.35
#